data_AF-A0A661SWM1-F1
#
_entry.id   AF-A0A661SWM1-F1
#
_cell.length_a   1.000
_cell.length_b   1.000
_cell.length_c   1.000
_cell.angle_alpha   90.00
_cell.angle_beta   90.00
_cell.angle_gamma   90.00
#
_symmetry.space_group_name_H-M   'P 1'
#
loop_
_entity.id
_entity.type
_entity.pdbx_description
1 polymer ?
#
loop_
_entity_poly.entity_id
_entity_poly.type
_entity_poly.pdbx_seq_one_letter_code
_entity_poly.pdbx_strand_id
1 'polypeptide(L)'
;MAQVRGRGKVKFGILLAWMFTAALVMAGPAAGRSLSGPSRLLEKADRCRKSLMASSAKRKYRHNWMACIRAYRRIVDRYPGSDPAGWALYRSARLYTALYRYSRRAADLDEAIRLYRQLADKYPKHRVADDGQYRIGEIFYKYRKDLPQAYVEFLKLDIKFPSGDMRPMARKRLDELAVILGNRDEGKAAKKKGASPSVPVTIRKIRHWSTPNYTRVVLDLAGPVTYKPHLLKSDPAHEKPRRLYLDLRNARFASDLNQHITIKDGLLRSARVARYSPGVVRVVLDMEKSIGSYKVFHLYDPFRIVVDVRQYKAPGAPGTRAGKSSRAGKRRVRKGIRKADLPDRTASLARQLGLNVQRIVIDPGHGGKDPGCNRSSRIKEKDIVLSIAKILKRKIEKEIGCEVILTRTRDVFVPLERRTAFANTKKADLFVSLHVNAHRSSRIRGVETYFLNMATDERAVRVAARENATSEKNISDLQAILNDLMLNTKIHESSRLAHDVQEGIISQLKKRYHRADSLGVKQAPFYV
;
A
#
# COMPACT_ATOMS: atom_id res chain seq x y z
N MET A 1 -18.91 -58.45 45.66
CA MET A 1 -18.53 -59.78 46.16
C MET A 1 -18.00 -60.59 44.99
N ALA A 2 -16.77 -61.06 45.12
CA ALA A 2 -15.99 -61.74 44.09
C ALA A 2 -15.87 -63.22 44.44
N GLN A 3 -15.98 -64.10 43.44
CA GLN A 3 -15.52 -65.50 43.40
C GLN A 3 -16.05 -66.12 42.09
N VAL A 4 -15.42 -67.05 41.36
CA VAL A 4 -14.28 -67.96 41.55
C VAL A 4 -13.62 -68.20 40.18
N ARG A 5 -12.33 -68.52 40.22
CA ARG A 5 -11.45 -69.00 39.14
C ARG A 5 -11.88 -70.36 38.55
N GLY A 6 -11.58 -70.58 37.27
CA GLY A 6 -11.40 -71.91 36.69
C GLY A 6 -10.30 -71.90 35.62
N ARG A 7 -9.21 -72.63 35.87
CA ARG A 7 -8.09 -72.88 34.93
C ARG A 7 -8.27 -74.24 34.25
N GLY A 8 -7.81 -74.36 33.00
CA GLY A 8 -7.49 -75.64 32.33
C GLY A 8 -7.59 -75.54 30.80
N LYS A 9 -6.58 -74.98 30.11
CA LYS A 9 -5.55 -75.69 29.30
C LYS A 9 -6.08 -76.65 28.22
N VAL A 10 -5.93 -76.28 26.94
CA VAL A 10 -5.30 -77.10 25.87
C VAL A 10 -4.66 -76.16 24.83
N LYS A 11 -3.48 -76.55 24.32
CA LYS A 11 -2.58 -75.83 23.41
C LYS A 11 -3.06 -75.93 21.95
N PHE A 12 -2.89 -74.86 21.17
CA PHE A 12 -2.43 -74.93 19.77
C PHE A 12 -1.59 -73.69 19.48
N GLY A 13 -0.29 -73.90 19.26
CA GLY A 13 0.66 -72.85 18.89
C GLY A 13 0.82 -72.82 17.38
N ILE A 14 0.76 -71.63 16.79
CA ILE A 14 1.32 -71.36 15.47
C ILE A 14 2.24 -70.15 15.63
N LEU A 15 3.50 -70.36 15.26
CA LEU A 15 4.57 -69.39 15.15
C LEU A 15 4.13 -68.16 14.33
N LEU A 16 4.28 -66.96 14.89
CA LEU A 16 4.44 -65.75 14.09
C LEU A 16 5.93 -65.35 14.18
N ALA A 17 6.68 -65.72 13.14
CA ALA A 17 8.04 -65.26 12.95
C ALA A 17 8.02 -63.75 12.62
N TRP A 18 8.63 -62.96 13.49
CA TRP A 18 8.89 -61.54 13.24
C TRP A 18 10.01 -61.41 12.21
N MET A 19 9.69 -60.93 11.00
CA MET A 19 10.71 -60.42 10.08
C MET A 19 11.25 -59.09 10.61
N PHE A 20 12.35 -59.15 11.34
CA PHE A 20 13.27 -58.02 11.47
C PHE A 20 14.00 -57.85 10.13
N THR A 21 13.55 -56.91 9.30
CA THR A 21 14.35 -56.41 8.19
C THR A 21 15.37 -55.41 8.74
N ALA A 22 16.55 -55.91 9.08
CA ALA A 22 17.73 -55.08 9.30
C ALA A 22 18.13 -54.43 7.97
N ALA A 23 17.74 -53.18 7.76
CA ALA A 23 18.30 -52.35 6.70
C ALA A 23 19.73 -51.95 7.10
N LEU A 24 20.69 -52.77 6.69
CA LEU A 24 22.11 -52.47 6.78
C LEU A 24 22.41 -51.25 5.90
N VAL A 25 22.52 -50.07 6.50
CA VAL A 25 23.00 -48.87 5.81
C VAL A 25 24.50 -49.04 5.58
N MET A 26 24.85 -49.61 4.44
CA MET A 26 26.20 -49.55 3.89
C MET A 26 26.54 -48.08 3.63
N ALA A 27 27.33 -47.48 4.52
CA ALA A 27 27.98 -46.20 4.27
C ALA A 27 29.03 -46.39 3.17
N GLY A 28 28.59 -46.36 1.92
CA GLY A 28 29.49 -46.21 0.78
C GLY A 28 30.29 -44.92 0.92
N PRO A 29 31.52 -44.85 0.39
CA PRO A 29 32.33 -43.64 0.47
C PRO A 29 31.51 -42.51 -0.14
N ALA A 30 31.40 -41.40 0.59
CA ALA A 30 30.72 -40.21 0.11
C ALA A 30 31.42 -39.77 -1.18
N ALA A 31 30.93 -40.24 -2.33
CA ALA A 31 31.39 -39.83 -3.63
C ALA A 31 31.17 -38.32 -3.69
N GLY A 32 32.26 -37.57 -3.52
CA GLY A 32 32.24 -36.12 -3.50
C GLY A 32 31.56 -35.65 -4.77
N ARG A 33 30.31 -35.20 -4.67
CA ARG A 33 29.57 -34.64 -5.81
C ARG A 33 30.41 -33.49 -6.35
N SER A 34 31.05 -33.70 -7.50
CA SER A 34 31.79 -32.67 -8.21
C SER A 34 30.88 -31.45 -8.33
N LEU A 35 31.27 -30.35 -7.68
CA LEU A 35 30.49 -29.12 -7.70
C LEU A 35 30.29 -28.69 -9.15
N SER A 36 29.03 -28.45 -9.53
CA SER A 36 28.69 -27.89 -10.84
C SER A 36 29.46 -26.58 -11.08
N GLY A 37 29.71 -26.26 -12.35
CA GLY A 37 30.43 -25.04 -12.75
C GLY A 37 30.06 -23.77 -11.98
N PRO A 38 28.77 -23.40 -11.83
CA PRO A 38 28.38 -22.20 -11.07
C PRO A 38 28.67 -22.29 -9.57
N SER A 39 28.51 -23.47 -8.95
CA SER A 39 28.77 -23.67 -7.52
C SER A 39 30.27 -23.56 -7.20
N ARG A 40 31.14 -24.11 -8.07
CA ARG A 40 32.60 -23.97 -7.93
C ARG A 40 33.06 -22.52 -8.07
N LEU A 41 32.46 -21.76 -8.99
CA LEU A 41 32.73 -20.33 -9.14
C LEU A 41 32.29 -19.53 -7.92
N LEU A 42 31.13 -19.86 -7.33
CA LEU A 42 30.63 -19.22 -6.12
C LEU A 42 31.59 -19.43 -4.95
N GLU A 43 32.08 -20.66 -4.79
CA GLU A 43 33.04 -21.01 -3.75
C GLU A 43 34.37 -20.24 -3.91
N LYS A 44 34.88 -20.11 -5.14
CA LYS A 44 36.07 -19.29 -5.44
C LYS A 44 35.83 -17.82 -5.11
N ALA A 45 34.67 -17.26 -5.46
CA ALA A 45 34.32 -15.89 -5.13
C ALA A 45 34.19 -15.68 -3.61
N ASP A 46 33.67 -16.67 -2.88
CA ASP A 46 33.61 -16.65 -1.42
C ASP A 46 34.99 -16.68 -0.76
N ARG A 47 35.93 -17.48 -1.28
CA ARG A 47 37.32 -17.46 -0.80
C ARG A 47 37.96 -16.08 -0.99
N CYS A 48 37.73 -15.43 -2.15
CA CYS A 48 38.17 -14.06 -2.37
C CYS A 48 37.59 -13.11 -1.31
N ARG A 49 36.26 -13.14 -1.11
CA ARG A 49 35.58 -12.32 -0.12
C ARG A 49 36.11 -12.57 1.29
N LYS A 50 36.30 -13.83 1.70
CA LYS A 50 36.85 -14.20 3.02
C LYS A 50 38.27 -13.63 3.19
N SER A 51 39.14 -13.81 2.20
CA SER A 51 40.51 -13.27 2.23
C SER A 51 40.54 -11.74 2.33
N LEU A 52 39.69 -11.05 1.57
CA LEU A 52 39.53 -9.60 1.64
C LEU A 52 39.05 -9.16 3.03
N MET A 53 38.03 -9.81 3.57
CA MET A 53 37.47 -9.46 4.88
C MET A 53 38.37 -9.86 6.07
N ALA A 54 39.36 -10.73 5.87
CA ALA A 54 40.36 -11.06 6.89
C ALA A 54 41.53 -10.06 6.94
N SER A 55 41.91 -9.45 5.81
CA SER A 55 43.09 -8.56 5.74
C SER A 55 42.72 -7.07 5.75
N SER A 56 43.17 -6.33 6.79
CA SER A 56 43.05 -4.87 6.86
C SER A 56 43.78 -4.17 5.71
N ALA A 57 44.99 -4.65 5.37
CA ALA A 57 45.79 -4.16 4.25
C ALA A 57 45.04 -4.27 2.91
N LYS A 58 44.38 -5.41 2.64
CA LYS A 58 43.59 -5.58 1.40
C LYS A 58 42.38 -4.65 1.36
N ARG A 59 41.69 -4.43 2.50
CA ARG A 59 40.51 -3.55 2.59
C ARG A 59 40.81 -2.08 2.32
N LYS A 60 42.06 -1.63 2.51
CA LYS A 60 42.47 -0.25 2.21
C LYS A 60 42.28 0.12 0.74
N TYR A 61 42.46 -0.85 -0.18
CA TYR A 61 42.50 -0.55 -1.62
C TYR A 61 41.27 -1.06 -2.37
N ARG A 62 40.56 -0.13 -3.03
CA ARG A 62 39.32 -0.40 -3.80
C ARG A 62 39.45 -1.54 -4.82
N HIS A 63 40.60 -1.68 -5.48
CA HIS A 63 40.79 -2.70 -6.52
C HIS A 63 40.60 -4.13 -5.98
N ASN A 64 40.96 -4.39 -4.71
CA ASN A 64 40.77 -5.69 -4.06
C ASN A 64 39.28 -6.02 -3.87
N TRP A 65 38.47 -5.03 -3.47
CA TRP A 65 37.02 -5.17 -3.39
C TRP A 65 36.41 -5.46 -4.76
N MET A 66 36.81 -4.69 -5.77
CA MET A 66 36.32 -4.83 -7.13
C MET A 66 36.70 -6.17 -7.74
N ALA A 67 37.86 -6.74 -7.40
CA ALA A 67 38.27 -8.07 -7.84
C ALA A 67 37.30 -9.16 -7.34
N CYS A 68 36.95 -9.15 -6.05
CA CYS A 68 35.99 -10.12 -5.51
C CYS A 68 34.56 -9.89 -6.02
N ILE A 69 34.13 -8.63 -6.18
CA ILE A 69 32.83 -8.30 -6.79
C ILE A 69 32.74 -8.81 -8.23
N ARG A 70 33.80 -8.63 -9.04
CA ARG A 70 33.87 -9.16 -10.40
C ARG A 70 33.76 -10.69 -10.44
N ALA A 71 34.35 -11.39 -9.46
CA ALA A 71 34.24 -12.84 -9.35
C ALA A 71 32.77 -13.29 -9.18
N TYR A 72 32.00 -12.62 -8.33
CA TYR A 72 30.56 -12.88 -8.19
C TYR A 72 29.77 -12.50 -9.44
N ARG A 73 30.03 -11.31 -10.03
CA ARG A 73 29.32 -10.87 -11.26
C ARG A 73 29.45 -11.86 -12.41
N ARG A 74 30.63 -12.47 -12.58
CA ARG A 74 30.86 -13.51 -13.60
C ARG A 74 29.87 -14.67 -13.50
N ILE A 75 29.42 -15.03 -12.30
CA ILE A 75 28.43 -16.09 -12.08
C ILE A 75 27.05 -15.63 -12.58
N VAL A 76 26.67 -14.40 -12.26
CA VAL A 76 25.41 -13.80 -12.70
C VAL A 76 25.35 -13.68 -14.22
N ASP A 77 26.48 -13.32 -14.84
CA ASP A 77 26.56 -13.14 -16.30
C ASP A 77 26.53 -14.47 -17.05
N ARG A 78 27.25 -15.49 -16.56
CA ARG A 78 27.33 -16.81 -17.22
C ARG A 78 26.18 -17.75 -16.88
N TYR A 79 25.65 -17.67 -15.65
CA TYR A 79 24.65 -18.61 -15.13
C TYR A 79 23.47 -17.89 -14.47
N PRO A 80 22.79 -16.96 -15.17
CA PRO A 80 21.74 -16.12 -14.58
C PRO A 80 20.53 -16.89 -14.04
N GLY A 81 20.29 -18.14 -14.46
CA GLY A 81 19.18 -18.96 -13.94
C GLY A 81 19.50 -19.77 -12.70
N SER A 82 20.77 -19.80 -12.26
CA SER A 82 21.24 -20.72 -11.21
C SER A 82 21.04 -20.17 -9.79
N ASP A 83 20.86 -21.05 -8.79
CA ASP A 83 20.85 -20.68 -7.35
C ASP A 83 22.11 -19.88 -6.95
N PRO A 84 23.34 -20.27 -7.37
CA PRO A 84 24.54 -19.45 -7.17
C PRO A 84 24.47 -18.00 -7.66
N ALA A 85 23.68 -17.69 -8.70
CA ALA A 85 23.54 -16.31 -9.16
C ALA A 85 22.78 -15.42 -8.15
N GLY A 86 21.78 -15.97 -7.44
CA GLY A 86 21.08 -15.26 -6.36
C GLY A 86 22.03 -14.92 -5.22
N TRP A 87 22.81 -15.91 -4.75
CA TRP A 87 23.87 -15.69 -3.76
C TRP A 87 24.94 -14.70 -4.21
N ALA A 88 25.37 -14.77 -5.47
CA ALA A 88 26.36 -13.89 -6.02
C ALA A 88 25.89 -12.42 -6.04
N LEU A 89 24.63 -12.17 -6.39
CA LEU A 89 24.03 -10.82 -6.31
C LEU A 89 23.99 -10.31 -4.87
N TYR A 90 23.47 -11.12 -3.95
CA TYR A 90 23.39 -10.75 -2.53
C TYR A 90 24.77 -10.39 -1.95
N ARG A 91 25.77 -11.24 -2.20
CA ARG A 91 27.13 -11.07 -1.67
C ARG A 91 27.88 -9.91 -2.34
N SER A 92 27.66 -9.68 -3.64
CA SER A 92 28.18 -8.50 -4.34
C SER A 92 27.63 -7.20 -3.75
N ALA A 93 26.31 -7.16 -3.52
CA ALA A 93 25.64 -6.00 -2.93
C ALA A 93 26.17 -5.73 -1.51
N ARG A 94 26.34 -6.79 -0.69
CA ARG A 94 26.97 -6.68 0.64
C ARG A 94 28.40 -6.12 0.58
N LEU A 95 29.20 -6.55 -0.41
CA LEU A 95 30.55 -6.04 -0.61
C LEU A 95 30.57 -4.56 -0.97
N TYR A 96 29.65 -4.09 -1.82
CA TYR A 96 29.51 -2.66 -2.10
C TYR A 96 29.06 -1.85 -0.87
N THR A 97 28.09 -2.34 -0.10
CA THR A 97 27.68 -1.70 1.16
C THR A 97 28.84 -1.63 2.16
N ALA A 98 29.66 -2.67 2.23
CA ALA A 98 30.86 -2.69 3.08
C ALA A 98 31.93 -1.73 2.55
N LEU A 99 32.18 -1.71 1.24
CA LEU A 99 33.13 -0.81 0.59
C LEU A 99 32.77 0.66 0.83
N TYR A 100 31.49 1.03 0.81
CA TYR A 100 31.04 2.38 1.14
C TYR A 100 31.55 2.86 2.51
N ARG A 101 31.69 1.97 3.49
CA ARG A 101 32.21 2.33 4.83
C ARG A 101 33.66 2.82 4.78
N TYR A 102 34.43 2.40 3.78
CA TYR A 102 35.81 2.80 3.54
C TYR A 102 35.92 3.92 2.50
N SER A 103 35.25 3.76 1.36
CA SER A 103 35.35 4.68 0.24
C SER A 103 34.57 5.98 0.44
N ARG A 104 33.50 5.93 1.25
CA ARG A 104 32.49 7.00 1.42
C ARG A 104 31.84 7.46 0.10
N ARG A 105 32.00 6.72 -0.99
CA ARG A 105 31.45 7.07 -2.30
C ARG A 105 29.99 6.65 -2.39
N ALA A 106 29.08 7.61 -2.53
CA ALA A 106 27.65 7.35 -2.69
C ALA A 106 27.32 6.32 -3.79
N ALA A 107 28.10 6.33 -4.89
CA ALA A 107 27.96 5.37 -5.99
C ALA A 107 28.09 3.90 -5.56
N ASP A 108 28.81 3.59 -4.47
CA ASP A 108 28.89 2.23 -3.94
C ASP A 108 27.55 1.79 -3.33
N LEU A 109 26.84 2.69 -2.64
CA LEU A 109 25.50 2.40 -2.15
C LEU A 109 24.49 2.27 -3.30
N ASP A 110 24.61 3.10 -4.33
CA ASP A 110 23.73 3.02 -5.51
C ASP A 110 23.89 1.66 -6.20
N GLU A 111 25.12 1.18 -6.32
CA GLU A 111 25.39 -0.13 -6.90
C GLU A 111 24.96 -1.28 -6.00
N ALA A 112 25.11 -1.16 -4.68
CA ALA A 112 24.56 -2.13 -3.72
C ALA A 112 23.03 -2.23 -3.83
N ILE A 113 22.32 -1.09 -3.83
CA ILE A 113 20.87 -1.04 -4.01
C ILE A 113 20.47 -1.65 -5.35
N ARG A 114 21.18 -1.33 -6.44
CA ARG A 114 20.92 -1.88 -7.77
C ARG A 114 20.98 -3.41 -7.76
N LEU A 115 22.01 -3.98 -7.12
CA LEU A 115 22.20 -5.43 -7.04
C LEU A 115 21.17 -6.12 -6.12
N TYR A 116 20.82 -5.52 -4.98
CA TYR A 116 19.75 -6.03 -4.12
C TYR A 116 18.38 -5.98 -4.81
N ARG A 117 18.07 -4.90 -5.53
CA ARG A 117 16.83 -4.82 -6.34
C ARG A 117 16.84 -5.88 -7.42
N GLN A 118 17.96 -6.07 -8.10
CA GLN A 118 18.12 -7.14 -9.09
C GLN A 118 17.86 -8.53 -8.48
N LEU A 119 18.34 -8.79 -7.26
CA LEU A 119 18.07 -10.03 -6.54
C LEU A 119 16.58 -10.19 -6.24
N ALA A 120 15.97 -9.20 -5.58
CA ALA A 120 14.57 -9.21 -5.19
C ALA A 120 13.61 -9.35 -6.39
N ASP A 121 13.92 -8.70 -7.51
CA ASP A 121 13.06 -8.68 -8.69
C ASP A 121 13.28 -9.89 -9.63
N LYS A 122 14.53 -10.36 -9.82
CA LYS A 122 14.81 -11.48 -10.72
C LYS A 122 14.70 -12.85 -10.07
N TYR A 123 14.90 -12.92 -8.75
CA TYR A 123 14.87 -14.17 -7.99
C TYR A 123 13.90 -14.07 -6.81
N PRO A 124 12.63 -13.66 -7.01
CA PRO A 124 11.69 -13.37 -5.91
C PRO A 124 11.36 -14.59 -5.03
N LYS A 125 11.61 -15.81 -5.52
CA LYS A 125 11.45 -17.06 -4.75
C LYS A 125 12.73 -17.55 -4.10
N HIS A 126 13.86 -16.88 -4.33
CA HIS A 126 15.13 -17.28 -3.75
C HIS A 126 15.16 -16.89 -2.27
N ARG A 127 15.73 -17.76 -1.44
CA ARG A 127 15.77 -17.65 0.03
C ARG A 127 16.50 -16.43 0.62
N VAL A 128 17.02 -15.53 -0.23
CA VAL A 128 17.66 -14.27 0.21
C VAL A 128 17.12 -13.05 -0.52
N ALA A 129 15.98 -13.19 -1.20
CA ALA A 129 15.38 -12.11 -1.96
C ALA A 129 14.79 -11.05 -1.03
N ASP A 130 14.13 -11.51 0.03
CA ASP A 130 13.63 -10.71 1.15
C ASP A 130 14.77 -10.12 1.98
N ASP A 131 15.85 -10.86 2.26
CA ASP A 131 17.10 -10.29 2.78
C ASP A 131 17.57 -9.10 1.94
N GLY A 132 17.62 -9.27 0.61
CA GLY A 132 18.04 -8.22 -0.30
C GLY A 132 17.17 -6.98 -0.18
N GLN A 133 15.85 -7.16 -0.16
CA GLN A 133 14.90 -6.06 0.00
C GLN A 133 15.05 -5.37 1.36
N TYR A 134 15.27 -6.14 2.45
CA TYR A 134 15.49 -5.60 3.79
C TYR A 134 16.76 -4.73 3.83
N ARG A 135 17.84 -5.21 3.19
CA ARG A 135 19.12 -4.48 3.13
C ARG A 135 19.01 -3.16 2.38
N ILE A 136 18.12 -3.03 1.40
CA ILE A 136 17.84 -1.74 0.75
C ILE A 136 17.25 -0.76 1.78
N GLY A 137 16.25 -1.20 2.55
CA GLY A 137 15.68 -0.39 3.64
C GLY A 137 16.74 0.02 4.65
N GLU A 138 17.62 -0.90 5.05
CA GLU A 138 18.74 -0.57 5.94
C GLU A 138 19.72 0.45 5.33
N ILE A 139 19.96 0.42 4.02
CA ILE A 139 20.85 1.38 3.38
C ILE A 139 20.28 2.80 3.48
N PHE A 140 19.00 2.95 3.18
CA PHE A 140 18.33 4.24 3.30
C PHE A 140 18.26 4.71 4.75
N TYR A 141 17.95 3.80 5.67
CA TYR A 141 17.88 4.08 7.10
C TYR A 141 19.23 4.51 7.69
N LYS A 142 20.26 3.69 7.50
CA LYS A 142 21.54 3.85 8.21
C LYS A 142 22.49 4.82 7.52
N TYR A 143 22.61 4.72 6.20
CA TYR A 143 23.67 5.41 5.45
C TYR A 143 23.18 6.66 4.73
N ARG A 144 22.05 6.60 4.02
CA ARG A 144 21.49 7.77 3.33
C ARG A 144 20.74 8.72 4.26
N LYS A 145 20.33 8.24 5.45
CA LYS A 145 19.50 8.96 6.42
C LYS A 145 18.16 9.45 5.83
N ASP A 146 17.69 8.73 4.83
CA ASP A 146 16.41 8.96 4.16
C ASP A 146 15.37 8.02 4.78
N LEU A 147 14.82 8.46 5.91
CA LEU A 147 13.87 7.70 6.71
C LEU A 147 12.56 7.41 5.94
N PRO A 148 11.98 8.36 5.17
CA PRO A 148 10.83 8.07 4.32
C PRO A 148 11.11 6.97 3.29
N GLN A 149 12.25 7.04 2.59
CA GLN A 149 12.60 6.01 1.62
C GLN A 149 12.90 4.66 2.31
N ALA A 150 13.51 4.68 3.49
CA ALA A 150 13.71 3.46 4.28
C ALA A 150 12.38 2.79 4.64
N TYR A 151 11.40 3.56 5.08
CA TYR A 151 10.05 3.09 5.39
C TYR A 151 9.40 2.43 4.17
N VAL A 152 9.48 3.07 3.00
CA VAL A 152 8.98 2.51 1.73
C VAL A 152 9.63 1.16 1.39
N GLU A 153 10.95 1.04 1.58
CA GLU A 153 11.68 -0.18 1.21
C GLU A 153 11.44 -1.33 2.20
N PHE A 154 11.22 -1.05 3.50
CA PHE A 154 10.76 -2.05 4.46
C PHE A 154 9.31 -2.48 4.21
N LEU A 155 8.44 -1.57 3.78
CA LEU A 155 7.06 -1.91 3.42
C LEU A 155 6.99 -2.83 2.20
N LYS A 156 7.81 -2.56 1.17
CA LYS A 156 7.90 -3.45 0.01
C LYS A 156 8.24 -4.87 0.40
N LEU A 157 8.98 -5.07 1.49
CA LEU A 157 9.28 -6.41 1.99
C LEU A 157 8.02 -7.11 2.50
N ASP A 158 7.22 -6.43 3.32
CA ASP A 158 5.97 -6.98 3.88
C ASP A 158 4.97 -7.38 2.79
N ILE A 159 4.98 -6.66 1.66
CA ILE A 159 4.10 -6.88 0.51
C ILE A 159 4.64 -7.94 -0.45
N LYS A 160 5.91 -7.82 -0.87
CA LYS A 160 6.49 -8.71 -1.89
C LYS A 160 6.84 -10.10 -1.35
N PHE A 161 7.13 -10.20 -0.05
CA PHE A 161 7.59 -11.43 0.59
C PHE A 161 6.73 -11.75 1.82
N PRO A 162 5.42 -12.07 1.63
CA PRO A 162 4.49 -12.27 2.74
C PRO A 162 4.87 -13.46 3.64
N SER A 163 5.64 -14.41 3.11
CA SER A 163 6.17 -15.57 3.85
C SER A 163 7.69 -15.49 4.09
N GLY A 164 8.32 -14.32 3.86
CA GLY A 164 9.76 -14.14 4.03
C GLY A 164 10.19 -14.07 5.50
N ASP A 165 11.38 -14.56 5.80
CA ASP A 165 11.92 -14.63 7.18
C ASP A 165 12.31 -13.24 7.72
N MET A 166 12.58 -12.29 6.82
CA MET A 166 12.88 -10.90 7.17
C MET A 166 11.64 -10.05 7.47
N ARG A 167 10.44 -10.59 7.28
CA ARG A 167 9.18 -9.86 7.44
C ARG A 167 8.92 -9.37 8.86
N PRO A 168 9.12 -10.16 9.94
CA PRO A 168 8.98 -9.66 11.32
C PRO A 168 9.94 -8.51 11.63
N MET A 169 11.18 -8.60 11.13
CA MET A 169 12.18 -7.56 11.34
C MET A 169 11.83 -6.27 10.58
N ALA A 170 11.31 -6.39 9.35
CA ALA A 170 10.84 -5.24 8.58
C ALA A 170 9.66 -4.55 9.28
N ARG A 171 8.71 -5.31 9.85
CA ARG A 171 7.60 -4.75 10.64
C ARG A 171 8.08 -3.96 11.85
N LYS A 172 9.02 -4.52 12.61
CA LYS A 172 9.65 -3.79 13.72
C LYS A 172 10.30 -2.48 13.27
N ARG A 173 10.97 -2.48 12.11
CA ARG A 173 11.55 -1.25 11.52
C ARG A 173 10.49 -0.26 11.07
N LEU A 174 9.38 -0.72 10.52
CA LEU A 174 8.25 0.14 10.15
C LEU A 174 7.66 0.81 11.40
N ASP A 175 7.48 0.08 12.49
CA ASP A 175 6.99 0.63 13.76
C ASP A 175 7.96 1.68 14.32
N GLU A 176 9.26 1.36 14.37
CA GLU A 176 10.32 2.30 14.80
C GLU A 176 10.33 3.57 13.93
N LEU A 177 10.26 3.41 12.61
CA LEU A 177 10.29 4.52 11.66
C LEU A 177 9.02 5.37 11.70
N ALA A 178 7.85 4.75 11.92
CA ALA A 178 6.60 5.47 12.08
C ALA A 178 6.68 6.43 13.27
N VAL A 179 7.27 5.98 14.39
CA VAL A 179 7.52 6.84 15.56
C VAL A 179 8.50 7.96 15.23
N ILE A 180 9.64 7.66 14.61
CA ILE A 180 10.67 8.68 14.32
C ILE A 180 10.17 9.72 13.32
N LEU A 181 9.45 9.29 12.28
CA LEU A 181 8.88 10.18 11.27
C LEU A 181 7.77 11.04 11.89
N GLY A 182 6.97 10.48 12.80
CA GLY A 182 6.00 11.25 13.59
C GLY A 182 6.66 12.28 14.51
N ASN A 183 7.77 11.95 15.17
CA ASN A 183 8.47 12.85 16.10
C ASN A 183 9.34 13.92 15.39
N ARG A 184 9.77 13.69 14.14
CA ARG A 184 10.54 14.69 13.37
C ARG A 184 9.70 15.92 13.02
N ASP A 185 8.39 15.76 12.93
CA ASP A 185 7.44 16.85 12.72
C ASP A 185 7.22 17.65 14.02
N GLU A 186 7.33 17.03 15.19
CA GLU A 186 7.39 17.74 16.48
C GLU A 186 8.68 18.58 16.60
N GLY A 187 9.83 18.08 16.13
CA GLY A 187 11.13 18.75 16.25
C GLY A 187 11.27 20.07 15.48
N LYS A 188 10.45 20.33 14.45
CA LYS A 188 10.37 21.65 13.80
C LYS A 188 9.40 22.61 14.50
N ALA A 189 8.44 22.09 15.25
CA ALA A 189 7.57 22.89 16.13
C ALA A 189 8.18 23.12 17.53
N ALA A 190 9.14 22.28 17.95
CA ALA A 190 9.64 22.20 19.32
C ALA A 190 11.04 22.80 19.51
N LYS A 191 11.37 23.93 18.87
CA LYS A 191 12.30 24.89 19.50
C LYS A 191 11.56 25.67 20.60
N LYS A 192 11.04 24.95 21.59
CA LYS A 192 10.73 25.44 22.94
C LYS A 192 10.48 24.25 23.88
N LYS A 193 11.54 23.96 24.64
CA LYS A 193 11.65 23.44 26.01
C LYS A 193 10.91 22.16 26.43
N GLY A 194 11.71 21.24 26.96
CA GLY A 194 11.64 20.84 28.39
C GLY A 194 10.54 19.84 28.75
N ALA A 195 10.96 18.69 29.30
CA ALA A 195 10.08 17.67 29.83
C ALA A 195 9.02 18.25 30.80
N SER A 196 7.76 18.01 30.48
CA SER A 196 6.58 18.29 31.29
C SER A 196 5.54 17.20 30.99
N PRO A 197 4.62 16.89 31.94
CA PRO A 197 3.63 15.82 31.79
C PRO A 197 2.87 15.97 30.47
N SER A 198 2.74 14.88 29.70
CA SER A 198 2.21 14.92 28.34
C SER A 198 0.79 15.48 28.32
N VAL A 199 0.64 16.72 27.87
CA VAL A 199 -0.64 17.44 27.80
C VAL A 199 -1.71 16.55 27.12
N PRO A 200 -2.87 16.32 27.75
CA PRO A 200 -3.90 15.47 27.16
C PRO A 200 -4.39 16.00 25.81
N VAL A 201 -4.46 15.11 24.83
CA VAL A 201 -4.90 15.40 23.46
C VAL A 201 -6.38 15.71 23.46
N THR A 202 -6.75 16.85 22.86
CA THR A 202 -8.13 17.33 22.86
C THR A 202 -8.87 16.89 21.60
N ILE A 203 -9.99 16.19 21.75
CA ILE A 203 -10.98 15.98 20.69
C ILE A 203 -11.70 17.30 20.45
N ARG A 204 -11.56 17.85 19.26
CA ARG A 204 -12.08 19.17 18.89
C ARG A 204 -13.46 19.09 18.25
N LYS A 205 -13.70 18.08 17.42
CA LYS A 205 -14.93 17.97 16.64
C LYS A 205 -15.22 16.52 16.27
N ILE A 206 -16.50 16.23 16.08
CA ILE A 206 -16.96 14.98 15.49
C ILE A 206 -17.82 15.34 14.28
N ARG A 207 -17.55 14.71 13.16
CA ARG A 207 -18.26 14.90 11.89
C ARG A 207 -18.83 13.56 11.44
N HIS A 208 -19.95 13.59 10.72
CA HIS A 208 -20.47 12.39 10.09
C HIS A 208 -21.06 12.70 8.71
N TRP A 209 -21.09 11.68 7.85
CA TRP A 209 -21.77 11.67 6.56
C TRP A 209 -22.44 10.33 6.36
N SER A 210 -23.71 10.34 5.97
CA SER A 210 -24.53 9.14 5.89
C SER A 210 -25.21 8.99 4.54
N THR A 211 -25.40 7.74 4.14
CA THR A 211 -26.30 7.26 3.09
C THR A 211 -27.12 6.10 3.66
N PRO A 212 -28.14 5.58 2.95
CA PRO A 212 -28.91 4.43 3.43
C PRO A 212 -28.08 3.16 3.73
N ASN A 213 -26.88 3.04 3.16
CA ASN A 213 -26.05 1.84 3.27
C ASN A 213 -24.59 2.10 3.67
N TYR A 214 -24.23 3.35 4.00
CA TYR A 214 -22.89 3.74 4.38
C TYR A 214 -22.89 4.95 5.32
N THR A 215 -22.10 4.87 6.38
CA THR A 215 -21.89 5.99 7.31
C THR A 215 -20.40 6.16 7.59
N ARG A 216 -19.88 7.38 7.46
CA ARG A 216 -18.53 7.75 7.88
C ARG A 216 -18.60 8.70 9.06
N VAL A 217 -17.92 8.36 10.14
CA VAL A 217 -17.71 9.22 11.32
C VAL A 217 -16.23 9.63 11.39
N VAL A 218 -15.95 10.91 11.61
CA VAL A 218 -14.59 11.46 11.73
C VAL A 218 -14.45 12.22 13.04
N LEU A 219 -13.48 11.82 13.85
CA LEU A 219 -13.04 12.52 15.06
C LEU A 219 -11.86 13.42 14.69
N ASP A 220 -11.97 14.72 14.91
CA ASP A 220 -10.89 15.69 14.73
C ASP A 220 -10.19 15.91 16.07
N LEU A 221 -8.89 15.66 16.15
CA LEU A 221 -8.10 15.75 17.38
C LEU A 221 -6.94 16.72 17.24
N ALA A 222 -6.54 17.32 18.36
CA ALA A 222 -5.42 18.25 18.44
C ALA A 222 -4.04 17.58 18.27
N GLY A 223 -3.97 16.25 18.26
CA GLY A 223 -2.74 15.49 18.13
C GLY A 223 -2.97 13.97 18.13
N PRO A 224 -1.92 13.17 17.93
CA PRO A 224 -2.00 11.72 17.90
C PRO A 224 -2.41 11.11 19.24
N VAL A 225 -3.20 10.03 19.19
CA VAL A 225 -3.64 9.27 20.36
C VAL A 225 -3.59 7.77 20.09
N THR A 226 -3.19 7.00 21.11
CA THR A 226 -3.29 5.55 21.10
C THR A 226 -4.73 5.12 21.35
N TYR A 227 -5.26 4.26 20.48
CA TYR A 227 -6.61 3.69 20.60
C TYR A 227 -6.69 2.27 20.05
N LYS A 228 -7.72 1.52 20.48
CA LYS A 228 -8.10 0.23 19.90
C LYS A 228 -9.61 0.16 19.71
N PRO A 229 -10.10 -0.35 18.56
CA PRO A 229 -11.52 -0.57 18.36
C PRO A 229 -12.00 -1.84 19.05
N HIS A 230 -13.15 -1.75 19.70
CA HIS A 230 -13.80 -2.85 20.37
C HIS A 230 -15.26 -2.94 19.96
N LEU A 231 -15.70 -4.12 19.54
CA LEU A 231 -17.08 -4.38 19.16
C LEU A 231 -17.80 -5.14 20.27
N LEU A 232 -18.88 -4.56 20.79
CA LEU A 232 -19.80 -5.20 21.71
C LEU A 232 -21.03 -5.68 20.96
N LYS A 233 -21.47 -6.90 21.27
CA LYS A 233 -22.76 -7.43 20.81
C LYS A 233 -23.91 -6.59 21.37
N SER A 234 -25.07 -6.67 20.73
CA SER A 234 -26.30 -6.14 21.32
C SER A 234 -26.62 -6.89 22.61
N ASP A 235 -27.16 -6.18 23.58
CA ASP A 235 -27.63 -6.70 24.86
C ASP A 235 -29.09 -6.27 25.03
N PRO A 236 -30.05 -7.08 24.53
CA PRO A 236 -31.47 -6.74 24.55
C PRO A 236 -32.04 -6.62 25.95
N ALA A 237 -31.51 -7.37 26.93
CA ALA A 237 -31.98 -7.35 28.32
C ALA A 237 -31.79 -5.99 28.99
N HIS A 238 -30.80 -5.21 28.54
CA HIS A 238 -30.54 -3.85 29.01
C HIS A 238 -30.76 -2.79 27.91
N GLU A 239 -31.53 -3.12 26.88
CA GLU A 239 -31.84 -2.24 25.74
C GLU A 239 -30.61 -1.63 25.03
N LYS A 240 -29.46 -2.29 25.11
CA LYS A 240 -28.20 -1.79 24.56
C LYS A 240 -28.03 -2.29 23.12
N PRO A 241 -27.93 -1.40 22.12
CA PRO A 241 -27.64 -1.81 20.76
C PRO A 241 -26.24 -2.41 20.66
N ARG A 242 -25.94 -3.01 19.50
CA ARG A 242 -24.57 -3.35 19.13
C ARG A 242 -23.74 -2.06 19.19
N ARG A 243 -22.49 -2.13 19.65
CA ARG A 243 -21.67 -0.93 19.90
C ARG A 243 -20.26 -1.13 19.41
N LEU A 244 -19.75 -0.17 18.66
CA LEU A 244 -18.32 -0.06 18.39
C LEU A 244 -17.78 1.07 19.26
N TYR A 245 -16.79 0.79 20.12
CA TYR A 245 -16.16 1.84 20.92
C TYR A 245 -14.65 1.91 20.73
N LEU A 246 -14.12 3.11 20.93
CA LEU A 246 -12.70 3.44 20.87
C LEU A 246 -12.28 4.07 22.20
N ASP A 247 -11.28 3.50 22.86
CA ASP A 247 -10.69 4.10 24.08
C ASP A 247 -9.45 4.89 23.71
N LEU A 248 -9.56 6.22 23.81
CA LEU A 248 -8.52 7.18 23.48
C LEU A 248 -7.70 7.49 24.73
N ARG A 249 -6.45 7.04 24.78
CA ARG A 249 -5.54 7.24 25.94
C ARG A 249 -4.90 8.62 25.93
N ASN A 250 -4.65 9.17 27.10
CA ASN A 250 -4.17 10.54 27.30
C ASN A 250 -5.01 11.57 26.54
N ALA A 251 -6.34 11.41 26.56
CA ALA A 251 -7.26 12.27 25.82
C ALA A 251 -8.21 13.03 26.74
N ARG A 252 -8.68 14.17 26.24
CA ARG A 252 -9.82 14.94 26.73
C ARG A 252 -10.68 15.39 25.54
N PHE A 253 -11.87 15.91 25.77
CA PHE A 253 -12.66 16.56 24.73
C PHE A 253 -12.82 18.05 25.06
N ALA A 254 -13.01 18.88 24.04
CA ALA A 254 -13.28 20.30 24.21
C ALA A 254 -14.59 20.50 25.01
N SER A 255 -14.65 21.55 25.83
CA SER A 255 -15.79 21.83 26.71
C SER A 255 -17.09 22.10 25.94
N ASP A 256 -16.96 22.63 24.73
CA ASP A 256 -18.03 22.92 23.78
C ASP A 256 -18.33 21.74 22.83
N LEU A 257 -17.64 20.61 22.96
CA LEU A 257 -17.88 19.46 22.10
C LEU A 257 -19.28 18.89 22.35
N ASN A 258 -20.07 18.72 21.30
CA ASN A 258 -21.29 17.93 21.38
C ASN A 258 -20.93 16.45 21.67
N GLN A 259 -21.18 16.03 22.91
CA GLN A 259 -20.88 14.69 23.42
C GLN A 259 -21.88 13.62 22.96
N HIS A 260 -23.05 14.01 22.43
CA HIS A 260 -24.08 13.09 21.97
C HIS A 260 -24.66 13.53 20.62
N ILE A 261 -24.21 12.86 19.56
CA ILE A 261 -24.64 13.14 18.18
C ILE A 261 -25.63 12.07 17.76
N THR A 262 -26.89 12.45 17.60
CA THR A 262 -27.93 11.61 17.01
C THR A 262 -27.69 11.49 15.50
N ILE A 263 -27.59 10.26 14.98
CA ILE A 263 -27.35 9.99 13.55
C ILE A 263 -28.61 9.40 12.90
N LYS A 264 -29.19 8.35 13.49
CA LYS A 264 -30.43 7.68 13.05
C LYS A 264 -30.54 7.44 11.53
N ASP A 265 -29.46 6.98 10.90
CA ASP A 265 -29.37 6.82 9.44
C ASP A 265 -29.66 5.39 8.93
N GLY A 266 -30.18 4.52 9.80
CA GLY A 266 -30.41 3.11 9.51
C GLY A 266 -29.18 2.21 9.69
N LEU A 267 -28.00 2.79 9.98
CA LEU A 267 -26.79 2.07 10.37
C LEU A 267 -26.31 2.46 11.77
N LEU A 268 -26.21 3.75 12.06
CA LEU A 268 -25.84 4.26 13.38
C LEU A 268 -27.03 4.99 14.02
N ARG A 269 -27.30 4.66 15.28
CA ARG A 269 -28.24 5.41 16.13
C ARG A 269 -27.63 6.73 16.56
N SER A 270 -26.41 6.67 17.08
CA SER A 270 -25.70 7.84 17.60
C SER A 270 -24.19 7.63 17.67
N ALA A 271 -23.45 8.73 17.79
CA ALA A 271 -22.06 8.77 18.20
C ALA A 271 -21.96 9.52 19.54
N ARG A 272 -21.31 8.90 20.52
CA ARG A 272 -21.20 9.40 21.89
C ARG A 272 -19.75 9.51 22.32
N VAL A 273 -19.43 10.52 23.10
CA VAL A 273 -18.10 10.72 23.68
C VAL A 273 -18.25 10.99 25.16
N ALA A 274 -17.54 10.22 25.98
CA ALA A 274 -17.55 10.38 27.43
C ALA A 274 -16.17 10.06 28.01
N ARG A 275 -15.88 10.62 29.18
CA ARG A 275 -14.71 10.22 29.96
C ARG A 275 -14.98 8.84 30.55
N TYR A 276 -14.14 7.86 30.21
CA TYR A 276 -14.28 6.50 30.74
C TYR A 276 -13.53 6.33 32.06
N SER A 277 -12.32 6.87 32.13
CA SER A 277 -11.50 6.93 33.34
C SER A 277 -10.57 8.15 33.26
N PRO A 278 -9.86 8.53 34.34
CA PRO A 278 -8.87 9.60 34.27
C PRO A 278 -7.89 9.37 33.12
N GLY A 279 -7.80 10.33 32.20
CA GLY A 279 -6.93 10.26 31.02
C GLY A 279 -7.43 9.35 29.89
N VAL A 280 -8.63 8.75 29.97
CA VAL A 280 -9.20 7.94 28.89
C VAL A 280 -10.57 8.48 28.48
N VAL A 281 -10.69 8.87 27.22
CA VAL A 281 -11.97 9.22 26.61
C VAL A 281 -12.46 8.05 25.77
N ARG A 282 -13.68 7.59 26.01
CA ARG A 282 -14.34 6.57 25.21
C ARG A 282 -15.27 7.22 24.21
N VAL A 283 -15.08 6.88 22.95
CA VAL A 283 -16.00 7.20 21.86
C VAL A 283 -16.81 5.95 21.53
N VAL A 284 -18.13 6.05 21.48
CA VAL A 284 -19.06 4.93 21.24
C VAL A 284 -19.93 5.25 20.02
N LEU A 285 -19.98 4.36 19.05
CA LEU A 285 -20.95 4.36 17.97
C LEU A 285 -22.01 3.31 18.27
N ASP A 286 -23.25 3.75 18.53
CA ASP A 286 -24.39 2.87 18.72
C ASP A 286 -24.90 2.41 17.35
N MET A 287 -24.88 1.11 17.12
CA MET A 287 -25.10 0.48 15.83
C MET A 287 -26.49 -0.14 15.72
N GLU A 288 -27.13 0.01 14.57
CA GLU A 288 -28.34 -0.73 14.21
C GLU A 288 -28.03 -2.20 13.89
N LYS A 289 -29.07 -3.04 13.95
CA LYS A 289 -28.96 -4.49 13.72
C LYS A 289 -28.47 -4.85 12.31
N SER A 290 -28.66 -3.97 11.33
CA SER A 290 -28.44 -4.18 9.89
C SER A 290 -26.98 -4.03 9.41
N ILE A 291 -26.03 -3.74 10.30
CA ILE A 291 -24.62 -3.50 9.90
C ILE A 291 -23.91 -4.79 9.51
N GLY A 292 -23.23 -4.75 8.36
CA GLY A 292 -22.42 -5.84 7.83
C GLY A 292 -20.95 -5.74 8.15
N SER A 293 -20.36 -4.54 8.01
CA SER A 293 -18.93 -4.34 8.27
C SER A 293 -18.62 -2.93 8.77
N TYR A 294 -17.49 -2.78 9.46
CA TYR A 294 -16.93 -1.50 9.85
C TYR A 294 -15.42 -1.49 9.63
N LYS A 295 -14.83 -0.31 9.43
CA LYS A 295 -13.39 -0.10 9.31
C LYS A 295 -12.99 1.13 10.13
N VAL A 296 -11.93 1.01 10.92
CA VAL A 296 -11.37 2.12 11.71
C VAL A 296 -9.94 2.36 11.28
N PHE A 297 -9.60 3.60 10.99
CA PHE A 297 -8.24 4.04 10.67
C PHE A 297 -8.03 5.47 11.15
N HIS A 298 -6.79 5.96 11.15
CA HIS A 298 -6.49 7.35 11.48
C HIS A 298 -5.74 8.01 10.34
N LEU A 299 -5.77 9.34 10.34
CA LEU A 299 -5.09 10.22 9.41
C LEU A 299 -4.21 11.14 10.24
N TYR A 300 -2.96 11.35 9.84
CA TYR A 300 -2.11 12.34 10.48
C TYR A 300 -2.33 13.72 9.82
N ASP A 301 -2.16 14.77 10.64
CA ASP A 301 -2.12 16.19 10.26
C ASP A 301 -3.32 16.76 9.46
N PRO A 302 -4.28 17.44 10.13
CA PRO A 302 -4.55 17.32 11.57
C PRO A 302 -4.91 15.87 11.92
N PHE A 303 -4.54 15.42 13.12
CA PHE A 303 -4.79 14.04 13.54
C PHE A 303 -6.29 13.77 13.61
N ARG A 304 -6.74 12.73 12.91
CA ARG A 304 -8.14 12.35 12.80
C ARG A 304 -8.30 10.87 12.92
N ILE A 305 -9.36 10.42 13.58
CA ILE A 305 -9.78 9.01 13.54
C ILE A 305 -11.03 8.92 12.67
N VAL A 306 -11.00 8.02 11.69
CA VAL A 306 -12.09 7.78 10.73
C VAL A 306 -12.67 6.40 10.97
N VAL A 307 -13.99 6.35 11.08
CA VAL A 307 -14.78 5.12 11.22
C VAL A 307 -15.77 5.03 10.08
N ASP A 308 -15.63 4.02 9.24
CA ASP A 308 -16.55 3.69 8.16
C ASP A 308 -17.44 2.53 8.59
N VAL A 309 -18.73 2.63 8.35
CA VAL A 309 -19.76 1.64 8.70
C VAL A 309 -20.61 1.36 7.46
N ARG A 310 -20.89 0.08 7.19
CA ARG A 310 -21.62 -0.37 5.99
C ARG A 310 -22.69 -1.40 6.35
N GLN A 311 -23.80 -1.38 5.60
CA GLN A 311 -24.89 -2.36 5.74
C GLN A 311 -24.46 -3.78 5.31
N TYR A 312 -25.07 -4.80 5.90
CA TYR A 312 -24.94 -6.20 5.48
C TYR A 312 -25.76 -6.44 4.21
N LYS A 313 -25.12 -6.99 3.17
CA LYS A 313 -25.83 -7.65 2.06
C LYS A 313 -25.80 -9.16 2.33
N ALA A 314 -26.95 -9.79 2.51
CA ALA A 314 -27.04 -11.23 2.65
C ALA A 314 -26.59 -11.92 1.35
N PRO A 315 -25.78 -13.00 1.42
CA PRO A 315 -25.44 -13.79 0.24
C PRO A 315 -26.62 -14.68 -0.16
N GLY A 316 -27.24 -14.41 -1.31
CA GLY A 316 -28.32 -15.24 -1.86
C GLY A 316 -28.97 -14.71 -3.14
N ALA A 317 -28.31 -14.93 -4.29
CA ALA A 317 -28.88 -15.27 -5.62
C ALA A 317 -27.73 -15.40 -6.66
N PRO A 318 -27.81 -16.28 -7.67
CA PRO A 318 -26.75 -17.27 -7.96
C PRO A 318 -25.84 -17.03 -9.19
N GLY A 319 -24.67 -17.69 -9.16
CA GLY A 319 -23.76 -17.98 -10.29
C GLY A 319 -22.45 -17.18 -10.26
N THR A 320 -21.23 -17.73 -10.38
CA THR A 320 -20.72 -19.08 -10.64
C THR A 320 -19.28 -19.19 -10.09
N ARG A 321 -18.82 -20.45 -9.97
CA ARG A 321 -17.60 -20.96 -9.34
C ARG A 321 -16.29 -20.22 -9.69
N ALA A 322 -15.40 -20.19 -8.71
CA ALA A 322 -14.00 -19.79 -8.82
C ALA A 322 -13.27 -20.54 -9.96
N GLY A 323 -12.87 -19.79 -11.00
CA GLY A 323 -12.02 -20.25 -12.09
C GLY A 323 -10.53 -20.07 -11.78
N LYS A 324 -9.76 -21.13 -12.06
CA LYS A 324 -8.32 -21.31 -11.81
C LYS A 324 -7.46 -20.22 -12.46
N SER A 325 -6.37 -19.85 -11.79
CA SER A 325 -5.36 -18.90 -12.26
C SER A 325 -4.64 -19.37 -13.52
N SER A 326 -4.59 -18.54 -14.56
CA SER A 326 -3.67 -18.69 -15.67
C SER A 326 -2.39 -17.87 -15.42
N ARG A 327 -1.23 -18.50 -15.68
CA ARG A 327 0.12 -17.96 -15.51
C ARG A 327 0.38 -16.82 -16.49
N ALA A 328 0.68 -15.62 -16.00
CA ALA A 328 1.18 -14.52 -16.83
C ALA A 328 2.72 -14.57 -16.96
N GLY A 329 3.20 -14.61 -18.20
CA GLY A 329 4.60 -14.70 -18.58
C GLY A 329 5.44 -13.45 -18.29
N LYS A 330 6.75 -13.67 -18.13
CA LYS A 330 7.78 -12.69 -17.77
C LYS A 330 7.92 -11.57 -18.82
N ARG A 331 7.74 -10.30 -18.44
CA ARG A 331 8.16 -9.11 -19.24
C ARG A 331 9.30 -8.34 -18.59
N ARG A 332 10.43 -8.22 -19.31
CA ARG A 332 11.65 -7.46 -18.96
C ARG A 332 11.35 -5.94 -18.86
N VAL A 333 12.01 -5.22 -17.95
CA VAL A 333 11.88 -3.74 -17.81
C VAL A 333 12.99 -3.03 -18.59
N ARG A 334 12.61 -2.15 -19.53
CA ARG A 334 13.46 -1.11 -20.13
C ARG A 334 13.21 0.24 -19.43
N LYS A 335 14.19 1.15 -19.39
CA LYS A 335 14.06 2.52 -18.83
C LYS A 335 13.04 3.34 -19.65
N GLY A 336 11.98 3.82 -19.00
CA GLY A 336 10.92 4.68 -19.55
C GLY A 336 9.62 4.55 -18.76
N ILE A 337 8.76 5.59 -18.76
CA ILE A 337 7.43 5.52 -18.12
C ILE A 337 6.67 4.35 -18.74
N ARG A 338 6.29 3.35 -17.94
CA ARG A 338 5.45 2.24 -18.43
C ARG A 338 4.04 2.77 -18.68
N LYS A 339 3.59 2.69 -19.93
CA LYS A 339 2.15 2.71 -20.24
C LYS A 339 1.52 1.49 -19.56
N ALA A 340 0.33 1.67 -19.00
CA ALA A 340 -0.45 0.55 -18.49
C ALA A 340 -0.67 -0.48 -19.60
N ASP A 341 -0.67 -1.77 -19.24
CA ASP A 341 -1.03 -2.83 -20.17
C ASP A 341 -2.50 -2.69 -20.56
N LEU A 342 -2.83 -3.08 -21.80
CA LEU A 342 -4.21 -3.00 -22.28
C LEU A 342 -5.13 -3.84 -21.39
N PRO A 343 -6.31 -3.32 -21.03
CA PRO A 343 -7.29 -4.02 -20.20
C PRO A 343 -7.79 -5.28 -20.93
N ASP A 344 -8.09 -6.34 -20.17
CA ASP A 344 -8.82 -7.49 -20.70
C ASP A 344 -10.16 -7.01 -21.29
N ARG A 345 -10.54 -7.49 -22.48
CA ARG A 345 -11.76 -7.07 -23.21
C ARG A 345 -12.99 -7.93 -22.89
N THR A 346 -12.84 -8.95 -22.03
CA THR A 346 -13.97 -9.76 -21.54
C THR A 346 -15.06 -8.89 -20.89
N ALA A 347 -16.33 -9.12 -21.19
CA ALA A 347 -17.43 -8.32 -20.64
C ALA A 347 -17.41 -8.35 -19.10
N SER A 348 -17.51 -7.19 -18.45
CA SER A 348 -17.58 -7.16 -16.97
C SER A 348 -18.91 -7.77 -16.51
N LEU A 349 -18.93 -8.33 -15.30
CA LEU A 349 -20.16 -8.86 -14.69
C LEU A 349 -21.29 -7.81 -14.71
N ALA A 350 -20.97 -6.53 -14.50
CA ALA A 350 -21.94 -5.44 -14.60
C ALA A 350 -22.57 -5.31 -16.00
N ARG A 351 -21.80 -5.47 -17.07
CA ARG A 351 -22.30 -5.45 -18.46
C ARG A 351 -23.12 -6.71 -18.79
N GLN A 352 -22.73 -7.87 -18.25
CA GLN A 352 -23.47 -9.13 -18.40
C GLN A 352 -24.81 -9.11 -17.64
N LEU A 353 -24.92 -8.31 -16.57
CA LEU A 353 -26.13 -8.10 -15.78
C LEU A 353 -26.96 -6.89 -16.24
N GLY A 354 -26.61 -6.22 -17.35
CA GLY A 354 -27.36 -5.07 -17.88
C GLY A 354 -27.31 -3.81 -17.01
N LEU A 355 -26.34 -3.70 -16.10
CA LEU A 355 -26.17 -2.53 -15.22
C LEU A 355 -25.44 -1.42 -15.98
N ASN A 356 -26.20 -0.48 -16.53
CA ASN A 356 -25.68 0.71 -17.20
C ASN A 356 -25.20 1.76 -16.18
N VAL A 357 -24.20 2.56 -16.56
CA VAL A 357 -23.75 3.73 -15.79
C VAL A 357 -24.86 4.78 -15.83
N GLN A 358 -25.39 5.17 -14.67
CA GLN A 358 -26.46 6.16 -14.57
C GLN A 358 -25.97 7.46 -13.94
N ARG A 359 -25.08 7.39 -12.96
CA ARG A 359 -24.61 8.58 -12.22
C ARG A 359 -23.10 8.71 -12.24
N ILE A 360 -22.63 9.87 -12.69
CA ILE A 360 -21.20 10.20 -12.78
C ILE A 360 -20.92 11.40 -11.88
N VAL A 361 -19.91 11.26 -11.01
CA VAL A 361 -19.37 12.40 -10.27
C VAL A 361 -18.13 12.90 -10.98
N ILE A 362 -18.14 14.18 -11.34
CA ILE A 362 -16.98 14.88 -11.88
C ILE A 362 -16.39 15.75 -10.79
N ASP A 363 -15.08 15.63 -10.59
CA ASP A 363 -14.32 16.37 -9.60
C ASP A 363 -13.40 17.39 -10.28
N PRO A 364 -13.76 18.68 -10.34
CA PRO A 364 -12.82 19.71 -10.77
C PRO A 364 -11.76 19.91 -9.68
N GLY A 365 -10.50 19.56 -9.97
CA GLY A 365 -9.36 19.67 -9.06
C GLY A 365 -9.21 21.06 -8.42
N HIS A 366 -8.57 21.12 -7.24
CA HIS A 366 -8.24 22.37 -6.52
C HIS A 366 -9.47 23.24 -6.17
N GLY A 367 -9.29 24.57 -6.05
CA GLY A 367 -10.35 25.55 -5.79
C GLY A 367 -10.10 26.41 -4.54
N GLY A 368 -10.69 27.60 -4.50
CA GLY A 368 -10.52 28.58 -3.42
C GLY A 368 -9.04 28.94 -3.22
N LYS A 369 -8.54 28.64 -2.01
CA LYS A 369 -7.15 28.88 -1.59
C LYS A 369 -6.10 28.07 -2.37
N ASP A 370 -6.51 26.99 -3.01
CA ASP A 370 -5.64 26.12 -3.80
C ASP A 370 -5.80 26.45 -5.30
N PRO A 371 -4.80 27.09 -5.94
CA PRO A 371 -4.88 27.43 -7.36
C PRO A 371 -4.53 26.27 -8.30
N GLY A 372 -3.94 25.18 -7.79
CA GLY A 372 -3.26 24.17 -8.60
C GLY A 372 -2.05 24.72 -9.35
N CYS A 373 -1.73 24.14 -10.51
CA CYS A 373 -0.70 24.63 -11.41
C CYS A 373 -0.99 26.07 -11.83
N ASN A 374 0.02 26.93 -11.65
CA ASN A 374 -0.07 28.36 -11.88
C ASN A 374 1.08 28.80 -12.80
N ARG A 375 0.75 29.38 -13.96
CA ARG A 375 1.72 29.96 -14.89
C ARG A 375 1.82 31.49 -14.74
N SER A 376 0.72 32.14 -14.37
CA SER A 376 0.62 33.58 -14.13
C SER A 376 -0.67 33.87 -13.35
N SER A 377 -0.81 35.07 -12.77
CA SER A 377 -2.00 35.46 -11.99
C SER A 377 -3.35 35.23 -12.69
N ARG A 378 -3.36 35.15 -14.03
CA ARG A 378 -4.53 34.96 -14.89
C ARG A 378 -4.81 33.51 -15.33
N ILE A 379 -3.84 32.60 -15.25
CA ILE A 379 -4.01 31.21 -15.75
C ILE A 379 -3.73 30.24 -14.61
N LYS A 380 -4.81 29.76 -13.98
CA LYS A 380 -4.77 28.81 -12.87
C LYS A 380 -5.52 27.55 -13.26
N GLU A 381 -4.94 26.41 -12.88
CA GLU A 381 -5.54 25.10 -13.09
C GLU A 381 -6.97 25.03 -12.58
N LYS A 382 -7.22 25.53 -11.36
CA LYS A 382 -8.56 25.50 -10.73
C LYS A 382 -9.68 26.11 -11.59
N ASP A 383 -9.37 27.11 -12.40
CA ASP A 383 -10.34 27.82 -13.24
C ASP A 383 -10.59 27.04 -14.53
N ILE A 384 -9.52 26.52 -15.14
CA ILE A 384 -9.57 25.69 -16.34
C ILE A 384 -10.38 24.42 -16.07
N VAL A 385 -10.05 23.67 -15.01
CA VAL A 385 -10.71 22.40 -14.71
C VAL A 385 -12.18 22.58 -14.33
N LEU A 386 -12.54 23.68 -13.66
CA LEU A 386 -13.94 24.01 -13.36
C LEU A 386 -14.73 24.29 -14.65
N SER A 387 -14.15 25.03 -15.59
CA SER A 387 -14.77 25.33 -16.88
C SER A 387 -14.98 24.05 -17.69
N ILE A 388 -13.95 23.20 -17.80
CA ILE A 388 -14.04 21.91 -18.49
C ILE A 388 -15.09 21.01 -17.84
N ALA A 389 -15.13 20.93 -16.51
CA ALA A 389 -16.11 20.10 -15.80
C ALA A 389 -17.56 20.52 -16.09
N LYS A 390 -17.83 21.83 -16.16
CA LYS A 390 -19.17 22.35 -16.50
C LYS A 390 -19.58 22.01 -17.94
N ILE A 391 -18.63 22.09 -18.88
CA ILE A 391 -18.87 21.69 -20.28
C ILE A 391 -19.12 20.18 -20.36
N LEU A 392 -18.28 19.38 -19.69
CA LEU A 392 -18.37 17.92 -19.69
C LEU A 392 -19.69 17.45 -19.08
N LYS A 393 -20.12 18.02 -17.95
CA LYS A 393 -21.43 17.76 -17.35
C LYS A 393 -22.57 17.95 -18.34
N ARG A 394 -22.66 19.11 -18.97
CA ARG A 394 -23.74 19.40 -19.95
C ARG A 394 -23.72 18.42 -21.13
N LYS A 395 -22.54 18.08 -21.63
CA LYS A 395 -22.41 17.14 -22.76
C LYS A 395 -22.83 15.73 -22.38
N ILE A 396 -22.38 15.22 -21.24
CA ILE A 396 -22.78 13.88 -20.77
C ILE A 396 -24.29 13.83 -20.53
N GLU A 397 -24.86 14.82 -19.85
CA GLU A 397 -26.31 14.87 -19.58
C GLU A 397 -27.14 14.92 -20.87
N LYS A 398 -26.69 15.69 -21.86
CA LYS A 398 -27.41 15.85 -23.14
C LYS A 398 -27.22 14.68 -24.11
N GLU A 399 -25.99 14.18 -24.24
CA GLU A 399 -25.60 13.24 -25.31
C GLU A 399 -25.63 11.77 -24.85
N ILE A 400 -25.41 11.51 -23.55
CA ILE A 400 -25.33 10.15 -22.99
C ILE A 400 -26.54 9.85 -22.10
N GLY A 401 -27.16 10.89 -21.52
CA GLY A 401 -28.34 10.74 -20.64
C GLY A 401 -28.00 10.30 -19.21
N CYS A 402 -26.73 10.36 -18.80
CA CYS A 402 -26.35 10.10 -17.41
C CYS A 402 -26.55 11.34 -16.54
N GLU A 403 -26.93 11.13 -15.28
CA GLU A 403 -26.92 12.18 -14.24
C GLU A 403 -25.48 12.54 -13.89
N VAL A 404 -25.13 13.84 -13.91
CA VAL A 404 -23.78 14.29 -13.57
C VAL A 404 -23.78 15.24 -12.39
N ILE A 405 -22.95 14.96 -11.39
CA ILE A 405 -22.84 15.79 -10.18
C ILE A 405 -21.40 16.28 -10.03
N LEU A 406 -21.22 17.59 -9.82
CA LEU A 406 -19.90 18.18 -9.59
C LEU A 406 -19.57 18.23 -8.09
N THR A 407 -18.34 17.92 -7.69
CA THR A 407 -17.88 18.10 -6.29
C THR A 407 -17.84 19.58 -5.89
N ARG A 408 -17.67 20.49 -6.86
CA ARG A 408 -17.83 21.94 -6.72
C ARG A 408 -18.36 22.57 -8.01
N THR A 409 -19.21 23.59 -7.88
CA THR A 409 -19.78 24.37 -8.99
C THR A 409 -19.26 25.81 -9.08
N ARG A 410 -18.51 26.24 -8.06
CA ARG A 410 -17.89 27.56 -7.89
C ARG A 410 -16.44 27.44 -7.41
N ASP A 411 -15.74 28.57 -7.31
CA ASP A 411 -14.36 28.62 -6.85
C ASP A 411 -14.27 28.48 -5.32
N VAL A 412 -14.38 27.24 -4.82
CA VAL A 412 -14.26 26.91 -3.40
C VAL A 412 -13.30 25.75 -3.20
N PHE A 413 -12.57 25.78 -2.09
CA PHE A 413 -11.69 24.68 -1.72
C PHE A 413 -12.50 23.49 -1.20
N VAL A 414 -12.30 22.31 -1.80
CA VAL A 414 -12.89 21.04 -1.35
C VAL A 414 -11.75 20.09 -0.95
N PRO A 415 -11.66 19.67 0.33
CA PRO A 415 -10.66 18.70 0.78
C PRO A 415 -10.77 17.37 0.02
N LEU A 416 -9.64 16.70 -0.22
CA LEU A 416 -9.58 15.46 -1.03
C LEU A 416 -10.54 14.36 -0.51
N GLU A 417 -10.67 14.20 0.81
CA GLU A 417 -11.54 13.18 1.41
C GLU A 417 -13.01 13.50 1.20
N ARG A 418 -13.35 14.79 1.16
CA ARG A 418 -14.73 15.22 0.92
C ARG A 418 -15.12 14.93 -0.52
N ARG A 419 -14.18 14.96 -1.48
CA ARG A 419 -14.45 14.64 -2.89
C ARG A 419 -14.85 13.18 -3.07
N THR A 420 -14.07 12.25 -2.51
CA THR A 420 -14.38 10.81 -2.59
C THR A 420 -15.57 10.41 -1.71
N ALA A 421 -15.69 11.00 -0.51
CA ALA A 421 -16.88 10.79 0.33
C ALA A 421 -18.15 11.29 -0.36
N PHE A 422 -18.09 12.45 -1.02
CA PHE A 422 -19.21 13.00 -1.78
C PHE A 422 -19.63 12.06 -2.91
N ALA A 423 -18.68 11.50 -3.67
CA ALA A 423 -18.98 10.53 -4.72
C ALA A 423 -19.67 9.27 -4.19
N ASN A 424 -19.18 8.73 -3.07
CA ASN A 424 -19.79 7.61 -2.37
C ASN A 424 -21.19 7.97 -1.84
N THR A 425 -21.36 9.17 -1.26
CA THR A 425 -22.64 9.66 -0.75
C THR A 425 -23.69 9.75 -1.84
N LYS A 426 -23.28 10.17 -3.04
CA LYS A 426 -24.15 10.24 -4.22
C LYS A 426 -24.38 8.89 -4.89
N LYS A 427 -23.77 7.80 -4.41
CA LYS A 427 -23.80 6.47 -5.05
C LYS A 427 -23.43 6.58 -6.53
N ALA A 428 -22.34 7.30 -6.82
CA ALA A 428 -21.85 7.44 -8.18
C ALA A 428 -21.34 6.11 -8.71
N ASP A 429 -21.66 5.80 -9.97
CA ASP A 429 -21.15 4.63 -10.67
C ASP A 429 -19.71 4.87 -11.16
N LEU A 430 -19.43 6.12 -11.56
CA LEU A 430 -18.11 6.58 -11.99
C LEU A 430 -17.68 7.85 -11.24
N PHE A 431 -16.39 7.94 -10.98
CA PHE A 431 -15.73 9.14 -10.47
C PHE A 431 -14.64 9.57 -11.46
N VAL A 432 -14.69 10.82 -11.90
CA VAL A 432 -13.74 11.39 -12.87
C VAL A 432 -13.17 12.69 -12.30
N SER A 433 -11.90 12.68 -11.90
CA SER A 433 -11.20 13.89 -11.49
C SER A 433 -10.47 14.55 -12.67
N LEU A 434 -10.54 15.87 -12.76
CA LEU A 434 -9.98 16.68 -13.83
C LEU A 434 -8.87 17.58 -13.30
N HIS A 435 -7.69 17.48 -13.92
CA HIS A 435 -6.47 18.21 -13.56
C HIS A 435 -5.73 18.71 -14.80
N VAL A 436 -4.91 19.75 -14.63
CA VAL A 436 -3.95 20.27 -15.60
C VAL A 436 -2.57 20.26 -14.97
N ASN A 437 -1.78 19.26 -15.32
CA ASN A 437 -0.47 19.04 -14.72
C ASN A 437 0.57 20.09 -15.14
N ALA A 438 1.69 20.18 -14.43
CA ALA A 438 2.82 21.02 -14.83
C ALA A 438 4.17 20.30 -14.66
N HIS A 439 5.11 20.67 -15.52
CA HIS A 439 6.45 20.10 -15.55
C HIS A 439 7.51 21.20 -15.73
N ARG A 440 8.68 21.03 -15.11
CA ARG A 440 9.79 22.02 -15.18
C ARG A 440 10.34 22.19 -16.59
N SER A 441 10.36 21.11 -17.38
CA SER A 441 10.73 21.17 -18.79
C SER A 441 9.51 21.48 -19.65
N SER A 442 9.58 22.60 -20.38
CA SER A 442 8.57 23.05 -21.35
C SER A 442 8.42 22.13 -22.58
N ARG A 443 9.35 21.18 -22.76
CA ARG A 443 9.28 20.17 -23.82
C ARG A 443 8.26 19.07 -23.54
N ILE A 444 7.84 18.89 -22.28
CA ILE A 444 6.85 17.89 -21.90
C ILE A 444 5.45 18.49 -22.00
N ARG A 445 4.61 17.90 -22.85
CA ARG A 445 3.22 18.30 -23.09
C ARG A 445 2.41 17.09 -23.54
N GLY A 446 1.09 17.18 -23.46
CA GLY A 446 0.18 16.15 -23.93
C GLY A 446 -0.86 15.77 -22.87
N VAL A 447 -1.67 14.76 -23.20
CA VAL A 447 -2.74 14.24 -22.32
C VAL A 447 -2.31 12.91 -21.72
N GLU A 448 -2.56 12.75 -20.42
CA GLU A 448 -2.37 11.52 -19.65
C GLU A 448 -3.61 11.25 -18.80
N THR A 449 -3.95 9.97 -18.68
CA THR A 449 -5.05 9.50 -17.83
C THR A 449 -4.49 8.59 -16.75
N TYR A 450 -4.89 8.81 -15.51
CA TYR A 450 -4.46 8.01 -14.37
C TYR A 450 -5.61 7.20 -13.81
N PHE A 451 -5.29 6.03 -13.24
CA PHE A 451 -6.16 5.31 -12.35
C PHE A 451 -5.40 4.85 -11.10
N LEU A 452 -6.15 4.59 -10.04
CA LEU A 452 -5.61 4.24 -8.74
C LEU A 452 -4.97 2.84 -8.77
N ASN A 453 -3.65 2.80 -8.63
CA ASN A 453 -2.88 1.59 -8.38
C ASN A 453 -1.48 1.98 -7.84
N MET A 454 -0.71 1.02 -7.35
CA MET A 454 0.69 1.28 -7.00
C MET A 454 1.48 1.71 -8.23
N ALA A 455 2.00 2.94 -8.22
CA ALA A 455 2.90 3.41 -9.26
C ALA A 455 4.19 2.56 -9.26
N THR A 456 4.58 2.08 -10.44
CA THR A 456 5.90 1.46 -10.66
C THR A 456 6.92 2.46 -11.23
N ASP A 457 6.49 3.68 -11.53
CA ASP A 457 7.30 4.74 -12.16
C ASP A 457 7.43 5.98 -11.26
N GLU A 458 8.65 6.49 -11.15
CA GLU A 458 9.02 7.62 -10.28
C GLU A 458 8.30 8.93 -10.65
N ARG A 459 7.99 9.16 -11.94
CA ARG A 459 7.27 10.37 -12.37
C ARG A 459 5.81 10.32 -11.94
N ALA A 460 5.16 9.16 -12.09
CA ALA A 460 3.80 8.95 -11.62
C ALA A 460 3.69 9.14 -10.09
N VAL A 461 4.69 8.66 -9.34
CA VAL A 461 4.78 8.92 -7.89
C VAL A 461 4.90 10.41 -7.59
N ARG A 462 5.72 11.17 -8.31
CA ARG A 462 5.88 12.62 -8.08
C ARG A 462 4.62 13.42 -8.38
N VAL A 463 3.89 13.07 -9.44
CA VAL A 463 2.61 13.72 -9.77
C VAL A 463 1.60 13.41 -8.67
N ALA A 464 1.45 12.13 -8.29
CA ALA A 464 0.58 11.75 -7.18
C ALA A 464 0.96 12.45 -5.87
N ALA A 465 2.25 12.51 -5.53
CA ALA A 465 2.72 13.21 -4.34
C ALA A 465 2.38 14.71 -4.38
N ARG A 466 2.46 15.36 -5.54
CA ARG A 466 2.10 16.78 -5.70
C ARG A 466 0.61 17.03 -5.55
N GLU A 467 -0.22 16.23 -6.22
CA GLU A 467 -1.68 16.36 -6.12
C GLU A 467 -2.18 16.00 -4.73
N ASN A 468 -1.53 15.04 -4.08
CA ASN A 468 -1.81 14.68 -2.69
C ASN A 468 -1.27 15.74 -1.69
N ALA A 469 -0.26 16.54 -2.05
CA ALA A 469 0.36 17.54 -1.17
C ALA A 469 -0.49 18.80 -0.92
N THR A 470 -1.61 18.98 -1.64
CA THR A 470 -2.63 19.98 -1.28
C THR A 470 -3.44 19.55 -0.05
N SER A 471 -3.30 18.28 0.35
CA SER A 471 -3.70 17.74 1.64
C SER A 471 -2.53 17.82 2.62
N GLU A 472 -2.77 18.29 3.84
CA GLU A 472 -1.79 18.33 4.95
C GLU A 472 -1.41 16.90 5.45
N LYS A 473 -1.44 15.85 4.60
CA LYS A 473 -1.48 14.45 5.03
C LYS A 473 -0.25 13.60 4.66
N ASN A 474 -0.03 12.56 5.48
CA ASN A 474 1.07 11.60 5.39
C ASN A 474 0.82 10.38 4.48
N ILE A 475 1.91 9.93 3.82
CA ILE A 475 2.00 8.84 2.83
C ILE A 475 1.54 7.46 3.35
N SER A 476 1.45 7.26 4.67
CA SER A 476 0.94 6.03 5.32
C SER A 476 -0.54 5.76 5.03
N ASP A 477 -1.36 6.80 4.92
CA ASP A 477 -2.82 6.65 4.74
C ASP A 477 -3.16 6.09 3.34
N LEU A 478 -2.29 6.39 2.38
CA LEU A 478 -2.36 5.92 1.01
C LEU A 478 -2.11 4.40 0.92
N GLN A 479 -1.31 3.84 1.82
CA GLN A 479 -0.98 2.41 1.88
C GLN A 479 -2.17 1.55 2.33
N ALA A 480 -3.01 2.06 3.23
CA ALA A 480 -4.22 1.38 3.69
C ALA A 480 -5.36 1.39 2.64
N ILE A 481 -5.38 2.40 1.76
CA ILE A 481 -6.32 2.52 0.64
C ILE A 481 -5.89 1.63 -0.53
N LEU A 482 -4.59 1.63 -0.88
CA LEU A 482 -4.04 0.83 -1.97
C LEU A 482 -4.11 -0.69 -1.71
N ASN A 483 -3.88 -1.13 -0.46
CA ASN A 483 -3.99 -2.54 -0.09
C ASN A 483 -5.43 -3.07 -0.23
N ASP A 484 -6.45 -2.23 -0.04
CA ASP A 484 -7.87 -2.60 -0.21
C ASP A 484 -8.31 -2.60 -1.69
N LEU A 485 -7.79 -1.69 -2.51
CA LEU A 485 -8.14 -1.63 -3.95
C LEU A 485 -7.49 -2.74 -4.76
N MET A 486 -6.27 -3.15 -4.41
CA MET A 486 -5.56 -4.25 -5.07
C MET A 486 -6.27 -5.60 -4.94
N LEU A 487 -7.27 -5.71 -4.06
CA LEU A 487 -8.08 -6.91 -3.84
C LEU A 487 -9.42 -6.88 -4.60
N ASN A 488 -9.73 -5.84 -5.40
CA ASN A 488 -11.09 -5.61 -5.92
C ASN A 488 -11.18 -5.43 -7.45
N THR A 489 -12.34 -5.83 -8.01
CA THR A 489 -12.74 -5.71 -9.43
C THR A 489 -12.70 -4.29 -10.00
N LYS A 490 -12.63 -3.27 -9.13
CA LYS A 490 -12.65 -1.84 -9.50
C LYS A 490 -11.38 -1.34 -10.19
N ILE A 491 -10.23 -1.98 -9.98
CA ILE A 491 -9.00 -1.61 -10.70
C ILE A 491 -9.13 -1.93 -12.20
N HIS A 492 -9.70 -3.08 -12.55
CA HIS A 492 -9.87 -3.49 -13.95
C HIS A 492 -10.85 -2.57 -14.70
N GLU A 493 -11.99 -2.24 -14.07
CA GLU A 493 -12.98 -1.31 -14.63
C GLU A 493 -12.38 0.10 -14.82
N SER A 494 -11.65 0.60 -13.82
CA SER A 494 -10.97 1.89 -13.90
C SER A 494 -9.89 1.92 -14.97
N SER A 495 -9.13 0.83 -15.11
CA SER A 495 -8.12 0.68 -16.17
C SER A 495 -8.77 0.71 -17.55
N ARG A 496 -9.91 0.05 -17.74
CA ARG A 496 -10.62 0.05 -19.03
C ARG A 496 -11.11 1.45 -19.39
N LEU A 497 -11.83 2.09 -18.47
CA LEU A 497 -12.31 3.46 -18.67
C LEU A 497 -11.16 4.43 -18.97
N ALA A 498 -10.03 4.30 -18.26
CA ALA A 498 -8.88 5.16 -18.49
C ALA A 498 -8.31 5.05 -19.91
N HIS A 499 -8.27 3.83 -20.47
CA HIS A 499 -7.85 3.59 -21.85
C HIS A 499 -8.83 4.16 -22.87
N ASP A 500 -10.13 3.92 -22.69
CA ASP A 500 -11.17 4.41 -23.60
C ASP A 500 -11.21 5.96 -23.61
N VAL A 501 -11.08 6.59 -22.43
CA VAL A 501 -11.00 8.05 -22.28
C VAL A 501 -9.73 8.59 -22.94
N GLN A 502 -8.57 7.98 -22.70
CA GLN A 502 -7.30 8.42 -23.29
C GLN A 502 -7.35 8.37 -24.83
N GLU A 503 -7.86 7.27 -25.39
CA GLU A 503 -7.96 7.08 -26.84
C GLU A 503 -9.00 8.02 -27.46
N GLY A 504 -10.17 8.15 -26.83
CA GLY A 504 -11.24 9.06 -27.25
C GLY A 504 -10.78 10.51 -27.28
N ILE A 505 -10.11 11.00 -26.22
CA ILE A 505 -9.61 12.38 -26.17
C ILE A 505 -8.57 12.61 -27.28
N ILE A 506 -7.59 11.72 -27.42
CA ILE A 506 -6.50 11.89 -28.40
C ILE A 506 -7.01 11.84 -29.84
N SER A 507 -7.93 10.92 -30.15
CA SER A 507 -8.50 10.80 -31.50
C SER A 507 -9.24 12.06 -31.94
N GLN A 508 -9.93 12.75 -31.02
CA GLN A 508 -10.62 14.00 -31.33
C GLN A 508 -9.66 15.19 -31.35
N LEU A 509 -8.74 15.30 -30.39
CA LEU A 509 -7.81 16.43 -30.34
C LEU A 509 -6.87 16.46 -31.54
N LYS A 510 -6.39 15.31 -32.01
CA LYS A 510 -5.48 15.25 -33.16
C LYS A 510 -6.09 15.74 -34.47
N LYS A 511 -7.42 15.77 -34.61
CA LYS A 511 -8.09 16.34 -35.79
C LYS A 511 -7.85 17.85 -35.93
N ARG A 512 -7.62 18.55 -34.83
CA ARG A 512 -7.50 20.02 -34.81
C ARG A 512 -6.17 20.53 -34.24
N TYR A 513 -5.50 19.73 -33.41
CA TYR A 513 -4.30 20.13 -32.67
C TYR A 513 -3.15 19.14 -32.93
N HIS A 514 -2.25 19.52 -33.83
CA HIS A 514 -1.06 18.73 -34.18
C HIS A 514 -0.10 18.46 -32.99
N ARG A 515 -0.22 19.21 -31.89
CA ARG A 515 0.59 19.05 -30.65
C ARG A 515 -0.14 18.32 -29.51
N ALA A 516 -1.26 17.66 -29.79
CA ALA A 516 -2.00 16.85 -28.82
C ALA A 516 -1.35 15.47 -28.64
N ASP A 517 -0.19 15.45 -27.99
CA ASP A 517 0.60 14.25 -27.76
C ASP A 517 -0.11 13.33 -26.73
N SER A 518 -0.10 12.02 -27.00
CA SER A 518 -0.61 11.01 -26.05
C SER A 518 0.52 10.55 -25.13
N LEU A 519 0.43 10.95 -23.86
CA LEU A 519 1.35 10.50 -22.80
C LEU A 519 0.93 9.17 -22.18
N GLY A 520 -0.25 8.66 -22.55
CA GLY A 520 -0.77 7.33 -22.24
C GLY A 520 -1.40 7.19 -20.87
N VAL A 521 -1.97 6.00 -20.64
CA VAL A 521 -2.58 5.62 -19.36
C VAL A 521 -1.51 5.20 -18.36
N LYS A 522 -1.66 5.67 -17.12
CA LYS A 522 -0.69 5.47 -16.03
C LYS A 522 -1.38 5.06 -14.73
N GLN A 523 -0.58 4.46 -13.86
CA GLN A 523 -0.98 4.02 -12.53
C GLN A 523 -0.30 4.88 -11.49
N ALA A 524 -1.06 5.47 -10.57
CA ALA A 524 -0.48 6.15 -9.44
C ALA A 524 -1.41 6.20 -8.22
N PRO A 525 -0.84 6.39 -7.03
CA PRO A 525 -1.60 6.37 -5.80
C PRO A 525 -2.18 7.75 -5.49
N PHE A 526 -3.18 8.18 -6.26
CA PHE A 526 -3.93 9.40 -5.95
C PHE A 526 -4.95 9.15 -4.84
N TYR A 527 -5.21 10.16 -3.99
CA TYR A 527 -6.30 10.09 -3.00
C TYR A 527 -7.70 10.18 -3.64
N VAL A 528 -7.80 10.80 -4.81
CA VAL A 528 -9.02 10.98 -5.60
C VAL A 528 -8.99 10.12 -6.84
#